data_AF-A0AAE6SVJ4-F1
#
_entry.id   AF-A0AAE6SVJ4-F1
#
_cell.length_a   1.000
_cell.length_b   1.000
_cell.length_c   1.000
_cell.angle_alpha   90.00
_cell.angle_beta   90.00
_cell.angle_gamma   90.00
#
_symmetry.space_group_name_H-M   'P 1'
#
loop_
_entity.id
_entity.type
_entity.pdbx_description
1 polymer ?
#
loop_
_entity_poly.entity_id
_entity_poly.type
_entity_poly.pdbx_seq_one_letter_code
_entity_poly.pdbx_strand_id
1 'polypeptide(L)'
;MDLEQMRLEDEREMQRILETKQDEVDDFIQYCKPFGLKLVHADFSYLYRVGLVAKSKGIVQHLNPELIIDKDGLVDFDLLRNQDSYSFSNVGYIFGSKLTMLASPFYRRGFHPDSNWDSGFLQEFWFYRNESSKCSIALDLDRIRLPNDKSIYFEKDYWFGPHFSGDIASINDGTTRHVVPLDLNHAQKLIVFNGAYSIEVKWETSEHKKSFQLIEFHDEETLVDVDGKQLHPAKYLHAEFDFSLNVFTHFDGAIQFFDSGEYLKVRNCFFSKKRNTNNQVKGKYHKIFKINELVSVDDWSKFVGLFCSHNPLIHEYFTGELPASVKQNIERTRIIDIQ
;
A
#
# COMPACT_ATOMS: atom_id res chain seq x y z
N MET A 1 26.92 17.78 0.49
CA MET A 1 25.69 18.58 0.44
C MET A 1 24.79 18.03 1.52
N ASP A 2 24.35 18.89 2.44
CA ASP A 2 23.48 18.48 3.55
C ASP A 2 22.10 18.06 3.00
N LEU A 3 21.47 17.03 3.58
CA LEU A 3 20.17 16.51 3.13
C LEU A 3 19.11 17.61 3.17
N GLU A 4 19.20 18.50 4.16
CA GLU A 4 18.29 19.63 4.30
C GLU A 4 18.48 20.67 3.19
N GLN A 5 19.72 20.89 2.73
CA GLN A 5 19.97 21.78 1.60
C GLN A 5 19.42 21.20 0.29
N MET A 6 19.57 19.89 0.07
CA MET A 6 18.99 19.22 -1.10
C MET A 6 17.46 19.36 -1.10
N ARG A 7 16.82 19.13 0.05
CA ARG A 7 15.37 19.26 0.21
C ARG A 7 14.88 20.67 -0.14
N LEU A 8 15.56 21.70 0.35
CA LEU A 8 15.22 23.10 0.08
C LEU A 8 15.44 23.49 -1.40
N GLU A 9 16.47 22.95 -2.04
CA GLU A 9 16.71 23.14 -3.47
C GLU A 9 15.61 22.48 -4.31
N ASP A 10 15.23 21.25 -3.98
CA ASP A 10 14.13 20.54 -4.62
C ASP A 10 12.80 21.31 -4.47
N GLU A 11 12.49 21.83 -3.28
CA GLU A 11 11.28 22.63 -3.02
C GLU A 11 11.25 23.90 -3.88
N ARG A 12 12.38 24.60 -3.98
CA ARG A 12 12.48 25.81 -4.81
C ARG A 12 12.28 25.51 -6.28
N GLU A 13 12.82 24.40 -6.76
CA GLU A 13 12.70 24.01 -8.17
C GLU A 13 11.27 23.53 -8.49
N MET A 14 10.63 22.75 -7.61
CA MET A 14 9.21 22.40 -7.76
C MET A 14 8.32 23.64 -7.81
N GLN A 15 8.60 24.65 -6.97
CA GLN A 15 7.89 25.92 -6.98
C GLN A 15 8.08 26.68 -8.32
N ARG A 16 9.31 26.74 -8.85
CA ARG A 16 9.56 27.35 -10.16
C ARG A 16 8.81 26.64 -11.28
N ILE A 17 8.78 25.30 -11.28
CA ILE A 17 8.04 24.55 -12.29
C ILE A 17 6.54 24.86 -12.18
N LEU A 18 5.99 24.92 -10.97
CA LEU A 18 4.59 25.30 -10.75
C LEU A 18 4.27 26.70 -11.31
N GLU A 19 5.18 27.67 -11.14
CA GLU A 19 5.05 29.02 -11.70
C GLU A 19 5.02 29.03 -13.24
N THR A 20 5.63 28.06 -13.91
CA THR A 20 5.54 27.93 -15.38
C THR A 20 4.22 27.33 -15.87
N LYS A 21 3.38 26.80 -14.96
CA LYS A 21 2.15 26.06 -15.26
C LYS A 21 0.87 26.80 -14.88
N GLN A 22 0.94 28.12 -14.66
CA GLN A 22 -0.22 28.90 -14.19
C GLN A 22 -1.42 28.86 -15.14
N ASP A 23 -1.19 28.87 -16.46
CA ASP A 23 -2.28 28.75 -17.44
C ASP A 23 -3.03 27.41 -17.30
N GLU A 24 -2.30 26.30 -17.09
CA GLU A 24 -2.90 24.97 -16.85
C GLU A 24 -3.72 24.95 -15.54
N VAL A 25 -3.23 25.65 -14.50
CA VAL A 25 -3.92 25.80 -13.21
C VAL A 25 -5.20 26.61 -13.37
N ASP A 26 -5.14 27.75 -14.05
CA ASP A 26 -6.28 28.64 -14.29
C ASP A 26 -7.39 27.94 -15.08
N ASP A 27 -7.01 27.26 -16.16
CA ASP A 27 -7.94 26.46 -16.97
C ASP A 27 -8.65 25.39 -16.13
N PHE A 28 -7.90 24.70 -15.27
CA PHE A 28 -8.47 23.67 -14.40
C PHE A 28 -9.36 24.24 -13.29
N ILE A 29 -9.02 25.42 -12.73
CA ILE A 29 -9.89 26.14 -11.80
C ILE A 29 -11.23 26.47 -12.48
N GLN A 30 -11.22 26.95 -13.73
CA GLN A 30 -12.46 27.22 -14.47
C GLN A 30 -13.26 25.94 -14.74
N TYR A 31 -12.57 24.86 -15.11
CA TYR A 31 -13.19 23.55 -15.33
C TYR A 31 -13.90 23.00 -14.09
N CYS A 32 -13.35 23.26 -12.89
CA CYS A 32 -13.90 22.79 -11.62
C CYS A 32 -15.15 23.56 -11.14
N LYS A 33 -15.36 24.81 -11.58
CA LYS A 33 -16.46 25.67 -11.10
C LYS A 33 -17.87 25.08 -11.29
N PRO A 34 -18.24 24.51 -12.45
CA PRO A 34 -19.56 23.91 -12.65
C PRO A 34 -19.85 22.73 -11.71
N PHE A 35 -18.81 22.07 -11.19
CA PHE A 35 -18.91 20.97 -10.23
C PHE A 35 -18.96 21.45 -8.77
N GLY A 36 -19.03 22.78 -8.55
CA GLY A 36 -19.13 23.37 -7.21
C GLY A 36 -17.80 23.46 -6.44
N LEU A 37 -16.69 23.07 -7.06
CA LEU A 37 -15.35 23.15 -6.47
C LEU A 37 -14.79 24.57 -6.60
N LYS A 38 -14.34 25.14 -5.48
CA LYS A 38 -13.76 26.49 -5.40
C LYS A 38 -12.26 26.42 -5.15
N LEU A 39 -11.53 25.90 -6.14
CA LEU A 39 -10.08 25.79 -6.06
C LEU A 39 -9.41 27.15 -6.21
N VAL A 40 -8.27 27.32 -5.53
CA VAL A 40 -7.35 28.46 -5.65
C VAL A 40 -5.93 27.97 -5.94
N HIS A 41 -5.01 28.84 -6.36
CA HIS A 41 -3.63 28.43 -6.69
C HIS A 41 -2.91 27.67 -5.56
N ALA A 42 -3.23 27.96 -4.29
CA ALA A 42 -2.66 27.26 -3.13
C ALA A 42 -3.09 25.79 -3.01
N ASP A 43 -4.14 25.37 -3.72
CA ASP A 43 -4.60 23.98 -3.79
C ASP A 43 -3.77 23.15 -4.80
N PHE A 44 -2.83 23.78 -5.51
CA PHE A 44 -2.00 23.14 -6.52
C PHE A 44 -0.56 23.03 -6.05
N SER A 45 0.06 21.91 -6.41
CA SER A 45 1.48 21.64 -6.13
C SER A 45 2.09 20.86 -7.28
N TYR A 46 3.36 21.13 -7.61
CA TYR A 46 4.13 20.27 -8.49
C TYR A 46 4.96 19.30 -7.64
N LEU A 47 4.90 18.01 -7.97
CA LEU A 47 5.67 16.96 -7.30
C LEU A 47 6.49 16.21 -8.36
N TYR A 48 7.81 16.10 -8.22
CA TYR A 48 8.64 15.43 -9.25
C TYR A 48 8.16 14.05 -9.68
N ARG A 49 7.62 13.27 -8.73
CA ARG A 49 7.20 11.88 -8.96
C ARG A 49 5.75 11.75 -9.43
N VAL A 50 4.97 12.82 -9.37
CA VAL A 50 3.52 12.79 -9.70
C VAL A 50 3.16 13.76 -10.82
N GLY A 51 3.83 14.91 -10.88
CA GLY A 51 3.53 16.04 -11.76
C GLY A 51 2.73 17.13 -11.05
N LEU A 52 2.02 17.93 -11.84
CA LEU A 52 1.07 18.94 -11.39
C LEU A 52 -0.18 18.27 -10.78
N VAL A 53 -0.40 18.52 -9.49
CA VAL A 53 -1.48 17.94 -8.69
C VAL A 53 -2.38 19.04 -8.16
N ALA A 54 -3.70 18.81 -8.21
CA ALA A 54 -4.69 19.59 -7.49
C ALA A 54 -5.18 18.81 -6.27
N LYS A 55 -5.33 19.49 -5.12
CA LYS A 55 -5.76 18.90 -3.85
C LYS A 55 -7.04 19.56 -3.37
N SER A 56 -8.08 18.78 -3.15
CA SER A 56 -9.30 19.25 -2.48
C SER A 56 -10.11 18.06 -2.01
N LYS A 57 -10.77 18.20 -0.85
CA LYS A 57 -11.49 17.10 -0.23
C LYS A 57 -12.60 16.57 -1.15
N GLY A 58 -12.53 15.29 -1.50
CA GLY A 58 -13.44 14.60 -2.39
C GLY A 58 -13.39 15.09 -3.84
N ILE A 59 -12.31 15.73 -4.29
CA ILE A 59 -12.19 16.28 -5.65
C ILE A 59 -12.53 15.24 -6.73
N VAL A 60 -12.13 13.98 -6.54
CA VAL A 60 -12.45 12.90 -7.49
C VAL A 60 -13.95 12.67 -7.58
N GLN A 61 -14.65 12.58 -6.45
CA GLN A 61 -16.10 12.35 -6.42
C GLN A 61 -16.90 13.52 -7.01
N HIS A 62 -16.44 14.76 -6.79
CA HIS A 62 -17.09 15.94 -7.37
C HIS A 62 -16.96 15.99 -8.89
N LEU A 63 -15.79 15.60 -9.43
CA LEU A 63 -15.51 15.62 -10.87
C LEU A 63 -16.00 14.35 -11.59
N ASN A 64 -16.24 13.26 -10.86
CA ASN A 64 -16.75 11.97 -11.36
C ASN A 64 -17.92 11.49 -10.48
N PRO A 65 -19.09 12.14 -10.53
CA PRO A 65 -20.25 11.78 -9.71
C PRO A 65 -20.80 10.37 -10.00
N GLU A 66 -20.47 9.80 -11.16
CA GLU A 66 -20.78 8.41 -11.54
C GLU A 66 -19.90 7.37 -10.82
N LEU A 67 -18.80 7.79 -10.20
CA LEU A 67 -17.89 6.91 -9.49
C LEU A 67 -18.53 6.41 -8.19
N ILE A 68 -18.90 5.13 -8.18
CA ILE A 68 -19.49 4.50 -7.00
C ILE A 68 -18.37 4.02 -6.08
N ILE A 69 -18.36 4.55 -4.86
CA ILE A 69 -17.45 4.12 -3.79
C ILE A 69 -18.27 3.31 -2.78
N ASP A 70 -17.80 2.10 -2.49
CA ASP A 70 -18.47 1.20 -1.56
C ASP A 70 -18.28 1.65 -0.09
N LYS A 71 -18.96 0.96 0.83
CA LYS A 71 -18.88 1.24 2.27
C LYS A 71 -17.47 1.09 2.86
N ASP A 72 -16.57 0.36 2.17
CA ASP A 72 -15.18 0.14 2.60
C ASP A 72 -14.25 1.21 2.01
N GLY A 73 -14.76 2.16 1.20
CA GLY A 73 -13.97 3.19 0.53
C GLY A 73 -13.33 2.73 -0.78
N LEU A 74 -13.77 1.60 -1.33
CA LEU A 74 -13.20 1.02 -2.55
C LEU A 74 -14.08 1.32 -3.77
N VAL A 75 -13.43 1.41 -4.93
CA VAL A 75 -14.07 1.48 -6.24
C VAL A 75 -14.00 0.12 -6.91
N ASP A 76 -15.04 -0.26 -7.65
CA ASP A 76 -15.02 -1.42 -8.54
C ASP A 76 -13.95 -1.22 -9.63
N PHE A 77 -12.88 -2.00 -9.55
CA PHE A 77 -11.74 -1.85 -10.45
C PHE A 77 -12.03 -2.45 -11.82
N ASP A 78 -12.94 -3.42 -11.94
CA ASP A 78 -13.28 -4.02 -13.23
C ASP A 78 -13.98 -3.01 -14.15
N LEU A 79 -14.73 -2.06 -13.59
CA LEU A 79 -15.30 -0.93 -14.33
C LEU A 79 -14.22 0.02 -14.88
N LEU A 80 -13.20 0.33 -14.08
CA LEU A 80 -12.08 1.18 -14.50
C LEU A 80 -11.23 0.46 -15.56
N ARG A 81 -11.10 -0.86 -15.42
CA ARG A 81 -10.32 -1.71 -16.32
C ARG A 81 -10.85 -1.68 -17.75
N ASN A 82 -12.18 -1.65 -17.92
CA ASN A 82 -12.84 -1.64 -19.22
C ASN A 82 -12.68 -0.31 -19.99
N GLN A 83 -12.13 0.73 -19.37
CA GLN A 83 -11.88 2.01 -20.03
C GLN A 83 -10.48 2.07 -20.69
N ASP A 84 -9.62 1.06 -20.45
CA ASP A 84 -8.22 0.98 -20.94
C ASP A 84 -7.38 2.25 -20.70
N SER A 85 -7.73 2.98 -19.64
CA SER A 85 -7.14 4.26 -19.25
C SER A 85 -5.84 4.12 -18.44
N TYR A 86 -5.10 3.03 -18.58
CA TYR A 86 -3.91 2.77 -17.76
C TYR A 86 -2.82 2.05 -18.55
N SER A 87 -1.58 2.10 -18.05
CA SER A 87 -0.43 1.50 -18.75
C SER A 87 0.55 0.87 -17.78
N PHE A 88 1.31 -0.11 -18.28
CA PHE A 88 2.34 -0.81 -17.50
C PHE A 88 3.46 0.15 -17.05
N SER A 89 3.72 1.19 -17.84
CA SER A 89 4.73 2.20 -17.52
C SER A 89 4.26 3.22 -16.47
N ASN A 90 2.95 3.29 -16.18
CA ASN A 90 2.36 4.26 -15.25
C ASN A 90 1.32 3.59 -14.35
N VAL A 91 1.73 2.52 -13.69
CA VAL A 91 0.92 1.84 -12.69
C VAL A 91 0.54 2.83 -11.58
N GLY A 92 -0.68 2.72 -11.07
CA GLY A 92 -1.23 3.66 -10.07
C GLY A 92 -1.82 4.95 -10.65
N TYR A 93 -1.79 5.14 -11.98
CA TYR A 93 -2.46 6.23 -12.68
C TYR A 93 -3.62 5.70 -13.53
N ILE A 94 -4.74 6.41 -13.51
CA ILE A 94 -5.91 6.18 -14.37
C ILE A 94 -6.15 7.46 -15.17
N PHE A 95 -5.75 7.44 -16.45
CA PHE A 95 -5.74 8.57 -17.35
C PHE A 95 -7.14 8.90 -17.89
N GLY A 96 -7.61 10.10 -17.58
CA GLY A 96 -8.76 10.71 -18.25
C GLY A 96 -8.32 11.84 -19.18
N SER A 97 -9.25 12.31 -20.00
CA SER A 97 -8.99 13.43 -20.93
C SER A 97 -8.80 14.78 -20.23
N LYS A 98 -9.39 14.95 -19.04
CA LYS A 98 -9.37 16.21 -18.26
C LYS A 98 -8.58 16.11 -16.95
N LEU A 99 -8.44 14.92 -16.42
CA LEU A 99 -7.75 14.64 -15.16
C LEU A 99 -7.21 13.21 -15.17
N THR A 100 -6.23 12.94 -14.32
CA THR A 100 -5.73 11.59 -14.04
C THR A 100 -6.02 11.27 -12.58
N MET A 101 -6.81 10.22 -12.33
CA MET A 101 -7.02 9.70 -10.98
C MET A 101 -5.81 8.89 -10.54
N LEU A 102 -5.56 8.87 -9.23
CA LEU A 102 -4.43 8.19 -8.63
C LEU A 102 -4.91 7.04 -7.75
N ALA A 103 -4.16 5.94 -7.69
CA ALA A 103 -4.34 4.95 -6.63
C ALA A 103 -4.10 5.59 -5.26
N SER A 104 -4.63 4.97 -4.20
CA SER A 104 -4.45 5.48 -2.83
C SER A 104 -2.98 5.72 -2.48
N PRO A 105 -2.63 6.80 -1.75
CA PRO A 105 -1.25 7.07 -1.30
C PRO A 105 -0.65 5.93 -0.47
N PHE A 106 -1.48 5.07 0.13
CA PHE A 106 -1.02 3.94 0.92
C PHE A 106 -0.37 2.81 0.10
N TYR A 107 -0.41 2.90 -1.24
CA TYR A 107 0.41 2.07 -2.12
C TYR A 107 1.80 2.64 -2.39
N ARG A 108 2.13 3.83 -1.88
CA ARG A 108 3.44 4.44 -2.06
C ARG A 108 4.41 3.93 -1.00
N ARG A 109 5.70 3.93 -1.33
CA ARG A 109 6.79 3.57 -0.42
C ARG A 109 6.71 4.41 0.86
N GLY A 110 6.74 3.75 2.01
CA GLY A 110 6.59 4.39 3.32
C GLY A 110 5.26 5.10 3.52
N PHE A 111 4.23 4.78 2.73
CA PHE A 111 2.89 5.38 2.79
C PHE A 111 2.85 6.90 2.53
N HIS A 112 3.96 7.49 2.07
CA HIS A 112 4.05 8.93 1.90
C HIS A 112 3.41 9.38 0.58
N PRO A 113 2.55 10.41 0.59
CA PRO A 113 1.80 10.87 -0.59
C PRO A 113 2.67 11.30 -1.78
N ASP A 114 3.91 11.71 -1.50
CA ASP A 114 4.86 12.23 -2.50
C ASP A 114 5.95 11.22 -2.87
N SER A 115 5.98 10.04 -2.24
CA SER A 115 6.89 8.95 -2.58
C SER A 115 6.50 8.24 -3.87
N ASN A 116 7.42 7.44 -4.44
CA ASN A 116 7.07 6.54 -5.55
C ASN A 116 6.12 5.43 -5.12
N TRP A 117 5.46 4.83 -6.11
CA TRP A 117 4.66 3.61 -5.93
C TRP A 117 5.54 2.45 -5.49
N ASP A 118 5.01 1.62 -4.59
CA ASP A 118 5.46 0.25 -4.40
C ASP A 118 4.84 -0.61 -5.51
N SER A 119 5.43 -0.53 -6.70
CA SER A 119 4.76 -0.84 -7.96
C SER A 119 4.42 -2.31 -8.15
N GLY A 120 5.08 -3.24 -7.44
CA GLY A 120 4.89 -4.69 -7.64
C GLY A 120 3.45 -5.14 -7.43
N PHE A 121 2.83 -4.74 -6.31
CA PHE A 121 1.44 -5.08 -6.02
C PHE A 121 0.48 -4.45 -7.04
N LEU A 122 0.60 -3.14 -7.26
CA LEU A 122 -0.31 -2.43 -8.16
C LEU A 122 -0.18 -2.92 -9.60
N GLN A 123 1.03 -3.26 -10.05
CA GLN A 123 1.29 -3.78 -11.38
C GLN A 123 0.58 -5.12 -11.53
N GLU A 124 0.76 -6.04 -10.59
CA GLU A 124 0.06 -7.31 -10.63
C GLU A 124 -1.45 -7.11 -10.60
N PHE A 125 -1.97 -6.25 -9.72
CA PHE A 125 -3.40 -5.98 -9.58
C PHE A 125 -4.03 -5.34 -10.84
N TRP A 126 -3.35 -4.37 -11.48
CA TRP A 126 -3.83 -3.69 -12.68
C TRP A 126 -4.01 -4.66 -13.85
N PHE A 127 -3.08 -5.62 -13.98
CA PHE A 127 -3.05 -6.58 -15.07
C PHE A 127 -3.59 -7.96 -14.68
N TYR A 128 -4.10 -8.13 -13.47
CA TYR A 128 -4.73 -9.36 -13.01
C TYR A 128 -6.03 -9.61 -13.77
N ARG A 129 -6.00 -10.57 -14.71
CA ARG A 129 -7.13 -10.97 -15.57
C ARG A 129 -7.65 -12.33 -15.12
N ASN A 130 -8.47 -12.33 -14.08
CA ASN A 130 -9.30 -13.47 -13.71
C ASN A 130 -10.76 -13.02 -13.78
N GLU A 131 -11.47 -13.42 -14.84
CA GLU A 131 -12.87 -13.04 -15.08
C GLU A 131 -13.83 -13.59 -14.00
N SER A 132 -13.38 -14.58 -13.24
CA SER A 132 -14.13 -15.16 -12.13
C SER A 132 -13.86 -14.48 -10.79
N SER A 133 -12.96 -13.49 -10.75
CA SER A 133 -12.69 -12.66 -9.58
C SER A 133 -13.25 -11.26 -9.76
N LYS A 134 -13.75 -10.67 -8.68
CA LYS A 134 -14.20 -9.27 -8.63
C LYS A 134 -13.19 -8.43 -7.87
N CYS A 135 -12.62 -7.44 -8.55
CA CYS A 135 -11.55 -6.63 -8.01
C CYS A 135 -12.07 -5.26 -7.57
N SER A 136 -11.66 -4.80 -6.39
CA SER A 136 -11.93 -3.44 -5.92
C SER A 136 -10.67 -2.82 -5.33
N ILE A 137 -10.50 -1.52 -5.53
CA ILE A 137 -9.29 -0.78 -5.10
C ILE A 137 -9.62 0.60 -4.54
N ALA A 138 -8.81 1.06 -3.60
CA ALA A 138 -8.84 2.42 -3.08
C ALA A 138 -8.12 3.38 -4.02
N LEU A 139 -8.77 4.49 -4.31
CA LEU A 139 -8.20 5.63 -5.03
C LEU A 139 -7.85 6.74 -4.06
N ASP A 140 -7.02 7.69 -4.50
CA ASP A 140 -6.84 8.95 -3.82
C ASP A 140 -8.00 9.88 -4.16
N LEU A 141 -8.97 9.99 -3.26
CA LEU A 141 -10.20 10.76 -3.51
C LEU A 141 -9.99 12.28 -3.39
N ASP A 142 -8.90 12.70 -2.77
CA ASP A 142 -8.62 14.10 -2.41
C ASP A 142 -7.56 14.74 -3.33
N ARG A 143 -6.96 13.96 -4.24
CA ARG A 143 -5.94 14.43 -5.16
C ARG A 143 -6.13 13.89 -6.57
N ILE A 144 -5.92 14.76 -7.55
CA ILE A 144 -5.85 14.39 -8.97
C ILE A 144 -4.60 14.98 -9.59
N ARG A 145 -4.11 14.34 -10.65
CA ARG A 145 -3.05 14.86 -11.51
C ARG A 145 -3.65 15.53 -12.75
N LEU A 146 -3.11 16.66 -13.17
CA LEU A 146 -3.49 17.32 -14.42
C LEU A 146 -2.85 16.60 -15.64
N PRO A 147 -3.61 16.39 -16.74
CA PRO A 147 -3.21 15.47 -17.82
C PRO A 147 -2.13 16.04 -18.75
N ASN A 148 -1.95 17.36 -18.79
CA ASN A 148 -0.94 18.01 -19.63
C ASN A 148 0.49 17.78 -19.13
N ASP A 149 0.62 17.36 -17.88
CA ASP A 149 1.91 16.97 -17.33
C ASP A 149 2.32 15.60 -17.88
N LYS A 150 3.42 15.55 -18.63
CA LYS A 150 3.98 14.31 -19.21
C LYS A 150 5.14 13.74 -18.40
N SER A 151 5.44 14.30 -17.22
CA SER A 151 6.49 13.75 -16.35
C SER A 151 6.13 12.30 -15.99
N ILE A 152 7.03 11.39 -16.30
CA ILE A 152 6.91 9.99 -15.93
C ILE A 152 8.13 9.64 -15.12
N TYR A 153 7.91 9.14 -13.91
CA TYR A 153 8.97 8.55 -13.10
C TYR A 153 8.85 7.04 -13.24
N PHE A 154 9.95 6.38 -13.59
CA PHE A 154 9.99 4.94 -13.77
C PHE A 154 11.04 4.34 -12.84
N GLU A 155 10.61 3.44 -11.96
CA GLU A 155 11.48 2.68 -11.06
C GLU A 155 11.40 1.19 -11.46
N LYS A 156 12.57 0.55 -11.60
CA LYS A 156 12.67 -0.88 -11.89
C LYS A 156 12.94 -1.63 -10.60
N ASP A 157 11.89 -1.98 -9.89
CA ASP A 157 11.97 -2.86 -8.73
C ASP A 157 11.38 -4.22 -9.07
N TYR A 158 12.17 -5.26 -8.83
CA TYR A 158 11.73 -6.64 -9.05
C TYR A 158 11.58 -7.32 -7.70
N TRP A 159 10.33 -7.52 -7.29
CA TRP A 159 9.96 -8.31 -6.13
C TRP A 159 9.15 -9.50 -6.59
N PHE A 160 9.63 -10.70 -6.27
CA PHE A 160 8.93 -11.94 -6.55
C PHE A 160 8.34 -12.48 -5.25
N GLY A 161 7.11 -12.98 -5.33
CA GLY A 161 6.52 -13.73 -4.23
C GLY A 161 7.24 -15.08 -4.07
N PRO A 162 7.44 -15.58 -2.84
CA PRO A 162 8.00 -16.90 -2.62
C PRO A 162 7.06 -17.99 -3.17
N HIS A 163 7.63 -19.10 -3.64
CA HIS A 163 6.85 -20.28 -3.99
C HIS A 163 6.30 -20.93 -2.71
N PHE A 164 5.00 -21.22 -2.71
CA PHE A 164 4.31 -21.85 -1.59
C PHE A 164 3.89 -23.28 -1.95
N SER A 165 3.92 -24.22 -0.98
CA SER A 165 3.59 -25.64 -1.20
C SER A 165 2.15 -25.88 -1.68
N GLY A 166 1.28 -24.89 -1.51
CA GLY A 166 -0.07 -24.85 -2.10
C GLY A 166 -1.15 -25.56 -1.30
N ASP A 167 -0.80 -26.45 -0.37
CA ASP A 167 -1.79 -27.19 0.44
C ASP A 167 -2.26 -26.40 1.66
N ILE A 168 -3.22 -25.50 1.42
CA ILE A 168 -3.88 -24.70 2.47
C ILE A 168 -4.57 -25.59 3.50
N ALA A 169 -5.10 -26.75 3.11
CA ALA A 169 -5.82 -27.64 4.01
C ALA A 169 -4.92 -28.24 5.09
N SER A 170 -3.67 -28.57 4.76
CA SER A 170 -2.69 -29.12 5.70
C SER A 170 -2.13 -28.13 6.73
N ILE A 171 -2.30 -26.82 6.53
CA ILE A 171 -1.73 -25.80 7.43
C ILE A 171 -2.39 -25.91 8.81
N ASN A 172 -1.61 -26.02 9.88
CA ASN A 172 -2.17 -26.07 11.22
C ASN A 172 -2.77 -24.72 11.64
N ASP A 173 -3.89 -24.78 12.35
CA ASP A 173 -4.45 -23.62 13.04
C ASP A 173 -3.47 -23.10 14.10
N GLY A 174 -3.44 -21.79 14.28
CA GLY A 174 -2.58 -21.15 15.26
C GLY A 174 -2.03 -19.82 14.77
N THR A 175 -1.16 -19.26 15.60
CA THR A 175 -0.50 -17.99 15.34
C THR A 175 1.01 -18.20 15.30
N THR A 176 1.66 -17.65 14.28
CA THR A 176 3.12 -17.61 14.15
C THR A 176 3.56 -16.15 14.04
N ARG A 177 4.77 -15.86 14.54
CA ARG A 177 5.35 -14.53 14.49
C ARG A 177 6.81 -14.64 14.07
N HIS A 178 7.17 -13.91 13.03
CA HIS A 178 8.54 -13.74 12.59
C HIS A 178 8.97 -12.33 12.96
N VAL A 179 10.15 -12.20 13.58
CA VAL A 179 10.64 -10.92 14.13
C VAL A 179 12.04 -10.70 13.60
N VAL A 180 12.35 -9.47 13.22
CA VAL A 180 13.71 -9.07 12.85
C VAL A 180 14.68 -9.39 13.99
N PRO A 181 15.90 -9.90 13.72
CA PRO A 181 16.86 -10.26 14.77
C PRO A 181 17.10 -9.13 15.77
N LEU A 182 16.98 -9.46 17.06
CA LEU A 182 17.02 -8.49 18.15
C LEU A 182 18.39 -7.84 18.34
N ASP A 183 19.44 -8.51 17.89
CA ASP A 183 20.82 -8.03 17.98
C ASP A 183 21.15 -6.92 16.97
N LEU A 184 20.28 -6.68 15.98
CA LEU A 184 20.48 -5.61 15.00
C LEU A 184 20.08 -4.25 15.55
N ASN A 185 20.97 -3.27 15.36
CA ASN A 185 20.69 -1.87 15.67
C ASN A 185 19.74 -1.24 14.63
N HIS A 186 19.28 0.00 14.89
CA HIS A 186 18.32 0.68 14.02
C HIS A 186 18.79 0.81 12.57
N ALA A 187 20.04 1.28 12.36
CA ALA A 187 20.58 1.46 11.01
C ALA A 187 20.67 0.13 10.24
N GLN A 188 21.07 -0.95 10.91
CA GLN A 188 21.14 -2.28 10.30
C GLN A 188 19.75 -2.80 9.92
N LYS A 189 18.74 -2.59 10.78
CA LYS A 189 17.35 -2.92 10.48
C LYS A 189 16.82 -2.15 9.28
N LEU A 190 17.11 -0.86 9.20
CA LEU A 190 16.72 -0.03 8.06
C LEU A 190 17.36 -0.53 6.77
N ILE A 191 18.66 -0.84 6.77
CA ILE A 191 19.39 -1.31 5.59
C ILE A 191 18.90 -2.68 5.10
N VAL A 192 18.63 -3.60 6.02
CA VAL A 192 18.39 -5.02 5.69
C VAL A 192 16.91 -5.37 5.60
N PHE A 193 16.10 -4.76 6.47
CA PHE A 193 14.68 -5.07 6.64
C PHE A 193 13.77 -3.89 6.30
N ASN A 194 14.31 -2.76 5.80
CA ASN A 194 13.55 -1.60 5.34
C ASN A 194 12.53 -1.10 6.38
N GLY A 195 12.94 -1.04 7.65
CA GLY A 195 12.07 -0.58 8.74
C GLY A 195 10.99 -1.59 9.16
N ALA A 196 10.99 -2.82 8.63
CA ALA A 196 10.14 -3.88 9.16
C ALA A 196 10.53 -4.25 10.59
N TYR A 197 9.54 -4.56 11.42
CA TYR A 197 9.74 -5.04 12.78
C TYR A 197 9.36 -6.51 12.92
N SER A 198 8.15 -6.87 12.51
CA SER A 198 7.66 -8.24 12.55
C SER A 198 6.51 -8.45 11.57
N ILE A 199 6.29 -9.72 11.23
CA ILE A 199 5.02 -10.18 10.68
C ILE A 199 4.40 -11.17 11.64
N GLU A 200 3.09 -11.16 11.71
CA GLU A 200 2.34 -12.13 12.49
C GLU A 200 1.21 -12.70 11.63
N VAL A 201 1.18 -14.03 11.55
CA VAL A 201 0.23 -14.77 10.74
C VAL A 201 -0.63 -15.64 11.63
N LYS A 202 -1.93 -15.64 11.39
CA LYS A 202 -2.90 -16.51 12.03
C LYS A 202 -3.68 -17.32 11.01
N TRP A 203 -3.77 -18.62 11.25
CA TRP A 203 -4.70 -19.53 10.60
C TRP A 203 -5.76 -19.98 11.59
N GLU A 204 -7.02 -19.99 11.15
CA GLU A 204 -8.14 -20.50 11.95
C GLU A 204 -9.17 -21.18 11.04
N THR A 205 -9.50 -22.42 11.37
CA THR A 205 -10.46 -23.23 10.64
C THR A 205 -11.83 -23.14 11.32
N SER A 206 -12.87 -22.88 10.53
CA SER A 206 -14.26 -22.84 10.98
C SER A 206 -15.14 -23.54 9.95
N GLU A 207 -15.77 -24.64 10.34
CA GLU A 207 -16.64 -25.45 9.47
C GLU A 207 -15.96 -25.82 8.14
N HIS A 208 -16.42 -25.22 7.04
CA HIS A 208 -15.97 -25.48 5.67
C HIS A 208 -14.97 -24.44 5.14
N LYS A 209 -14.51 -23.52 6.01
CA LYS A 209 -13.58 -22.47 5.65
C LYS A 209 -12.34 -22.48 6.53
N LYS A 210 -11.22 -22.06 5.95
CA LYS A 210 -10.00 -21.71 6.69
C LYS A 210 -9.67 -20.24 6.43
N SER A 211 -9.54 -19.48 7.51
CA SER A 211 -9.20 -18.06 7.46
C SER A 211 -7.71 -17.85 7.64
N PHE A 212 -7.16 -16.96 6.85
CA PHE A 212 -5.80 -16.42 6.96
C PHE A 212 -5.88 -14.97 7.40
N GLN A 213 -5.08 -14.59 8.39
CA GLN A 213 -4.86 -13.20 8.74
C GLN A 213 -3.37 -12.94 8.86
N LEU A 214 -2.93 -11.80 8.34
CA LEU A 214 -1.56 -11.32 8.52
C LEU A 214 -1.59 -9.88 8.98
N ILE A 215 -0.72 -9.53 9.93
CA ILE A 215 -0.37 -8.15 10.19
C ILE A 215 1.14 -7.98 10.12
N GLU A 216 1.58 -6.93 9.44
CA GLU A 216 2.96 -6.51 9.35
C GLU A 216 3.14 -5.20 10.12
N PHE A 217 4.07 -5.23 11.06
CA PHE A 217 4.47 -4.09 11.87
C PHE A 217 5.80 -3.53 11.37
N HIS A 218 5.90 -2.20 11.38
CA HIS A 218 7.12 -1.45 11.12
C HIS A 218 7.78 -1.04 12.45
N ASP A 219 8.96 -0.45 12.37
CA ASP A 219 9.59 0.25 13.48
C ASP A 219 8.72 1.40 14.01
N GLU A 220 9.15 1.99 15.13
CA GLU A 220 8.41 3.09 15.79
C GLU A 220 8.67 4.45 15.12
N GLU A 221 9.58 4.52 14.16
CA GLU A 221 9.90 5.75 13.44
C GLU A 221 8.98 5.91 12.21
N THR A 222 8.36 4.81 11.76
CA THR A 222 7.40 4.80 10.66
C THR A 222 6.07 5.43 11.11
N LEU A 223 5.86 6.69 10.73
CA LEU A 223 4.66 7.46 11.01
C LEU A 223 4.01 7.96 9.73
N VAL A 224 2.69 8.07 9.75
CA VAL A 224 1.89 8.66 8.68
C VAL A 224 0.95 9.73 9.22
N ASP A 225 0.75 10.79 8.45
CA ASP A 225 -0.27 11.79 8.75
C ASP A 225 -1.64 11.31 8.26
N VAL A 226 -2.59 11.15 9.17
CA VAL A 226 -3.98 10.84 8.87
C VAL A 226 -4.88 11.85 9.59
N ASP A 227 -5.49 12.75 8.83
CA ASP A 227 -6.32 13.85 9.33
C ASP A 227 -5.57 14.76 10.34
N GLY A 228 -4.29 15.08 10.07
CA GLY A 228 -3.46 15.94 10.92
C GLY A 228 -2.93 15.25 12.18
N LYS A 229 -2.97 13.91 12.24
CA LYS A 229 -2.46 13.11 13.35
C LYS A 229 -1.39 12.15 12.85
N GLN A 230 -0.26 12.13 13.56
CA GLN A 230 0.81 11.17 13.33
C GLN A 230 0.44 9.82 13.96
N LEU A 231 0.27 8.80 13.12
CA LEU A 231 -0.14 7.45 13.52
C LEU A 231 0.85 6.41 12.97
N HIS A 232 0.96 5.28 13.66
CA HIS A 232 1.75 4.13 13.22
C HIS A 232 0.91 3.27 12.26
N PRO A 233 1.36 3.03 11.02
CA PRO A 233 0.68 2.16 10.08
C PRO A 233 1.10 0.68 10.26
N ALA A 234 0.14 -0.22 10.17
CA ALA A 234 0.39 -1.66 10.02
C ALA A 234 -0.36 -2.18 8.81
N LYS A 235 0.32 -2.92 7.93
CA LYS A 235 -0.30 -3.61 6.80
C LYS A 235 -1.06 -4.82 7.34
N TYR A 236 -2.31 -4.99 6.91
CA TYR A 236 -3.16 -6.11 7.33
C TYR A 236 -3.75 -6.80 6.11
N LEU A 237 -3.75 -8.13 6.12
CA LEU A 237 -4.38 -8.98 5.11
C LEU A 237 -5.35 -9.95 5.78
N HIS A 238 -6.46 -10.21 5.10
CA HIS A 238 -7.42 -11.25 5.48
C HIS A 238 -7.82 -12.05 4.24
N ALA A 239 -7.92 -13.38 4.38
CA ALA A 239 -8.40 -14.25 3.32
C ALA A 239 -9.24 -15.40 3.85
N GLU A 240 -10.20 -15.88 3.06
CA GLU A 240 -11.05 -17.03 3.39
C GLU A 240 -10.92 -18.10 2.30
N PHE A 241 -10.32 -19.22 2.68
CA PHE A 241 -10.20 -20.41 1.85
C PHE A 241 -11.41 -21.31 2.03
N ASP A 242 -12.03 -21.74 0.93
CA ASP A 242 -13.12 -22.71 0.92
C ASP A 242 -12.60 -24.10 0.58
N PHE A 243 -12.80 -25.07 1.48
CA PHE A 243 -12.28 -26.44 1.28
C PHE A 243 -12.95 -27.18 0.13
N SER A 244 -14.20 -26.86 -0.18
CA SER A 244 -14.96 -27.54 -1.22
C SER A 244 -14.53 -27.07 -2.60
N LEU A 245 -14.27 -25.77 -2.73
CA LEU A 245 -13.85 -25.14 -3.98
C LEU A 245 -12.32 -25.17 -4.16
N ASN A 246 -11.56 -25.40 -3.09
CA ASN A 246 -10.09 -25.39 -3.06
C ASN A 246 -9.49 -24.07 -3.56
N VAL A 247 -10.12 -22.95 -3.20
CA VAL A 247 -9.75 -21.58 -3.60
C VAL A 247 -10.06 -20.60 -2.47
N PHE A 248 -9.43 -19.43 -2.53
CA PHE A 248 -9.84 -18.30 -1.71
C PHE A 248 -11.10 -17.66 -2.32
N THR A 249 -12.12 -17.47 -1.49
CA THR A 249 -13.41 -16.85 -1.88
C THR A 249 -13.49 -15.38 -1.51
N HIS A 250 -12.59 -14.94 -0.62
CA HIS A 250 -12.44 -13.57 -0.19
C HIS A 250 -10.96 -13.33 0.13
N PHE A 251 -10.42 -12.21 -0.33
CA PHE A 251 -9.08 -11.75 -0.01
C PHE A 251 -9.07 -10.22 -0.01
N ASP A 252 -8.72 -9.61 1.12
CA ASP A 252 -8.61 -8.17 1.22
C ASP A 252 -7.38 -7.71 2.00
N GLY A 253 -7.02 -6.45 1.75
CA GLY A 253 -5.90 -5.82 2.40
C GLY A 253 -6.24 -4.40 2.83
N ALA A 254 -5.65 -4.00 3.94
CA ALA A 254 -5.89 -2.72 4.58
C ALA A 254 -4.65 -2.20 5.30
N ILE A 255 -4.68 -0.90 5.61
CA ILE A 255 -3.77 -0.30 6.57
C ILE A 255 -4.54 -0.03 7.86
N GLN A 256 -3.99 -0.49 8.98
CA GLN A 256 -4.48 -0.20 10.32
C GLN A 256 -3.62 0.92 10.91
N PHE A 257 -4.25 1.98 11.40
CA PHE A 257 -3.55 3.10 12.03
C PHE A 257 -3.70 3.08 13.55
N PHE A 258 -2.61 3.24 14.27
CA PHE A 258 -2.57 3.21 15.73
C PHE A 258 -1.93 4.47 16.29
N ASP A 259 -2.39 4.95 17.44
CA ASP A 259 -1.55 5.84 18.24
C ASP A 259 -0.36 5.07 18.84
N SER A 260 0.66 5.78 19.34
CA SER A 260 1.88 5.15 19.85
C SER A 260 1.64 4.14 20.99
N GLY A 261 0.72 4.43 21.90
CA GLY A 261 0.45 3.53 23.04
C GLY A 261 -0.27 2.27 22.61
N GLU A 262 -1.25 2.42 21.72
CA GLU A 262 -1.97 1.33 21.09
C GLU A 262 -1.04 0.46 20.25
N TYR A 263 -0.18 1.09 19.44
CA TYR A 263 0.75 0.40 18.56
C TYR A 263 1.67 -0.52 19.35
N LEU A 264 2.33 0.01 20.40
CA LEU A 264 3.23 -0.78 21.25
C LEU A 264 2.50 -1.94 21.93
N LYS A 265 1.28 -1.69 22.44
CA LYS A 265 0.47 -2.73 23.08
C LYS A 265 0.11 -3.84 22.10
N VAL A 266 -0.32 -3.48 20.90
CA VAL A 266 -0.78 -4.41 19.86
C VAL A 266 0.41 -5.18 19.26
N ARG A 267 1.49 -4.49 18.91
CA ARG A 267 2.72 -5.08 18.38
C ARG A 267 3.36 -6.07 19.35
N ASN A 268 3.38 -5.76 20.64
CA ASN A 268 4.02 -6.60 21.65
C ASN A 268 3.12 -7.75 22.15
N CYS A 269 1.87 -7.86 21.68
CA CYS A 269 0.94 -8.92 22.04
C CYS A 269 0.61 -9.82 20.83
N PHE A 270 0.58 -11.14 21.01
CA PHE A 270 0.15 -12.06 19.95
C PHE A 270 -1.33 -11.87 19.57
N PHE A 271 -1.68 -12.16 18.31
CA PHE A 271 -3.01 -12.44 17.80
C PHE A 271 -3.66 -13.51 18.68
N SER A 272 -4.49 -13.05 19.60
CA SER A 272 -5.25 -13.89 20.51
C SER A 272 -6.73 -13.52 20.44
N LYS A 273 -7.62 -14.43 20.84
CA LYS A 273 -9.07 -14.16 20.91
C LYS A 273 -9.43 -12.91 21.73
N LYS A 274 -8.58 -12.51 22.70
CA LYS A 274 -8.74 -11.28 23.50
C LYS A 274 -8.47 -9.98 22.72
N ARG A 275 -7.67 -10.05 21.64
CA ARG A 275 -7.49 -8.94 20.68
C ARG A 275 -8.79 -8.66 19.92
N ASN A 276 -9.63 -9.69 19.73
CA ASN A 276 -10.89 -9.60 18.97
C ASN A 276 -12.10 -9.12 19.80
N THR A 277 -12.08 -9.22 21.13
CA THR A 277 -13.30 -9.00 21.94
C THR A 277 -13.35 -7.70 22.73
N ASN A 278 -12.24 -7.21 23.31
CA ASN A 278 -12.25 -5.98 24.14
C ASN A 278 -11.13 -4.97 23.79
N ASN A 279 -10.11 -5.40 23.04
CA ASN A 279 -8.97 -4.58 22.61
C ASN A 279 -8.89 -4.48 21.08
N GLN A 280 -10.03 -4.57 20.38
CA GLN A 280 -10.12 -3.86 19.10
C GLN A 280 -10.04 -2.38 19.44
N VAL A 281 -8.81 -1.90 19.65
CA VAL A 281 -8.44 -0.62 19.13
C VAL A 281 -8.81 -0.73 17.66
N LYS A 282 -10.01 -0.27 17.33
CA LYS A 282 -10.41 -0.01 15.97
C LYS A 282 -9.56 1.17 15.54
N GLY A 283 -8.26 0.90 15.32
CA GLY A 283 -7.42 1.75 14.55
C GLY A 283 -8.21 2.08 13.29
N LYS A 284 -8.13 3.33 12.84
CA LYS A 284 -8.80 3.72 11.59
C LYS A 284 -8.35 2.69 10.54
N TYR A 285 -9.29 1.86 10.09
CA TYR A 285 -9.03 0.76 9.19
C TYR A 285 -9.30 1.30 7.80
N HIS A 286 -8.27 1.40 6.98
CA HIS A 286 -8.40 1.87 5.62
C HIS A 286 -8.16 0.70 4.67
N LYS A 287 -9.27 0.11 4.19
CA LYS A 287 -9.18 -0.96 3.19
C LYS A 287 -8.61 -0.37 1.91
N ILE A 288 -7.66 -1.06 1.30
CA ILE A 288 -7.00 -0.59 0.09
C ILE A 288 -7.30 -1.46 -1.12
N PHE A 289 -7.49 -2.77 -0.94
CA PHE A 289 -8.01 -3.61 -2.02
C PHE A 289 -8.92 -4.71 -1.49
N LYS A 290 -9.67 -5.32 -2.41
CA LYS A 290 -10.45 -6.53 -2.21
C LYS A 290 -10.49 -7.31 -3.52
N ILE A 291 -10.26 -8.62 -3.44
CA ILE A 291 -10.47 -9.59 -4.51
C ILE A 291 -11.44 -10.63 -3.96
N ASN A 292 -12.65 -10.65 -4.51
CA ASN A 292 -13.66 -11.65 -4.15
C ASN A 292 -13.77 -12.68 -5.25
N GLU A 293 -14.20 -13.89 -4.87
CA GLU A 293 -14.50 -15.00 -5.78
C GLU A 293 -13.25 -15.57 -6.50
N LEU A 294 -13.10 -16.89 -6.44
CA LEU A 294 -12.14 -17.71 -7.20
C LEU A 294 -10.70 -17.15 -7.29
N VAL A 295 -10.08 -16.83 -6.15
CA VAL A 295 -8.66 -16.50 -6.07
C VAL A 295 -7.86 -17.79 -5.85
N SER A 296 -6.97 -18.12 -6.79
CA SER A 296 -6.14 -19.32 -6.67
C SER A 296 -5.15 -19.19 -5.51
N VAL A 297 -4.62 -20.33 -5.02
CA VAL A 297 -3.59 -20.31 -3.98
C VAL A 297 -2.31 -19.62 -4.46
N ASP A 298 -1.97 -19.78 -5.74
CA ASP A 298 -0.81 -19.14 -6.35
C ASP A 298 -1.00 -17.62 -6.42
N ASP A 299 -2.15 -17.14 -6.87
CA ASP A 299 -2.46 -15.71 -6.93
C ASP A 299 -2.48 -15.10 -5.52
N TRP A 300 -3.13 -15.77 -4.57
CA TRP A 300 -3.14 -15.33 -3.17
C TRP A 300 -1.73 -15.21 -2.60
N SER A 301 -0.90 -16.26 -2.74
CA SER A 301 0.46 -16.26 -2.19
C SER A 301 1.34 -15.17 -2.83
N LYS A 302 1.19 -14.96 -4.15
CA LYS A 302 1.84 -13.89 -4.90
C LYS A 302 1.42 -12.51 -4.39
N PHE A 303 0.12 -12.24 -4.26
CA PHE A 303 -0.35 -10.95 -3.77
C PHE A 303 0.05 -10.69 -2.32
N VAL A 304 0.03 -11.71 -1.45
CA VAL A 304 0.55 -11.57 -0.07
C VAL A 304 2.02 -11.15 -0.10
N GLY A 305 2.86 -11.82 -0.90
CA GLY A 305 4.28 -11.48 -1.04
C GLY A 305 4.50 -10.06 -1.59
N LEU A 306 3.73 -9.66 -2.60
CA LEU A 306 3.82 -8.31 -3.19
C LEU A 306 3.29 -7.22 -2.26
N PHE A 307 2.27 -7.51 -1.46
CA PHE A 307 1.73 -6.55 -0.50
C PHE A 307 2.69 -6.28 0.65
N CYS A 308 3.37 -7.34 1.11
CA CYS A 308 4.45 -7.29 2.10
C CYS A 308 5.83 -7.11 1.44
N SER A 309 5.91 -6.53 0.24
CA SER A 309 7.17 -6.22 -0.42
C SER A 309 8.07 -5.39 0.51
N HIS A 310 9.38 -5.54 0.33
CA HIS A 310 10.41 -4.92 1.17
C HIS A 310 10.55 -5.48 2.60
N ASN A 311 9.72 -6.43 3.01
CA ASN A 311 9.86 -7.12 4.28
C ASN A 311 10.31 -8.58 4.08
N PRO A 312 11.60 -8.91 4.29
CA PRO A 312 12.12 -10.27 4.12
C PRO A 312 11.43 -11.36 4.93
N LEU A 313 10.76 -10.99 6.03
CA LEU A 313 10.11 -11.96 6.91
C LEU A 313 8.95 -12.66 6.19
N ILE A 314 8.34 -12.04 5.17
CA ILE A 314 7.29 -12.73 4.40
C ILE A 314 7.83 -13.93 3.64
N HIS A 315 9.07 -13.83 3.14
CA HIS A 315 9.74 -14.97 2.53
C HIS A 315 10.03 -16.07 3.54
N GLU A 316 10.48 -15.69 4.75
CA GLU A 316 10.71 -16.64 5.85
C GLU A 316 9.42 -17.39 6.22
N TYR A 317 8.29 -16.69 6.29
CA TYR A 317 7.00 -17.33 6.56
C TYR A 317 6.64 -18.39 5.51
N PHE A 318 6.79 -18.08 4.22
CA PHE A 318 6.40 -19.00 3.15
C PHE A 318 7.40 -20.14 2.91
N THR A 319 8.69 -19.94 3.20
CA THR A 319 9.76 -20.89 2.83
C THR A 319 10.45 -21.55 4.02
N GLY A 320 10.22 -21.03 5.23
CA GLY A 320 10.93 -21.43 6.45
C GLY A 320 12.31 -20.78 6.61
N GLU A 321 12.75 -19.94 5.67
CA GLU A 321 14.06 -19.28 5.77
C GLU A 321 14.10 -17.88 5.15
N LEU A 322 14.97 -17.02 5.68
CA LEU A 322 15.26 -15.72 5.08
C LEU A 322 15.95 -15.89 3.71
N PRO A 323 15.75 -14.95 2.76
CA PRO A 323 16.49 -14.94 1.50
C PRO A 323 18.00 -14.96 1.72
N ALA A 324 18.74 -15.68 0.87
CA ALA A 324 20.20 -15.79 0.98
C ALA A 324 20.90 -14.42 0.96
N SER A 325 20.42 -13.48 0.13
CA SER A 325 20.92 -12.10 0.07
C SER A 325 20.74 -11.35 1.38
N VAL A 326 19.61 -11.56 2.06
CA VAL A 326 19.30 -10.95 3.36
C VAL A 326 20.22 -11.52 4.44
N LYS A 327 20.39 -12.85 4.49
CA LYS A 327 21.33 -13.51 5.40
C LYS A 327 22.76 -12.96 5.24
N GLN A 328 23.24 -12.84 3.99
CA GLN A 328 24.56 -12.25 3.69
C GLN A 328 24.67 -10.79 4.11
N ASN A 329 23.62 -9.99 3.92
CA ASN A 329 23.62 -8.59 4.32
C ASN A 329 23.67 -8.45 5.85
N ILE A 330 22.94 -9.28 6.60
CA ILE A 330 23.02 -9.32 8.08
C ILE A 330 24.46 -9.58 8.53
N GLU A 331 25.13 -10.58 7.95
CA GLU A 331 26.52 -10.91 8.28
C GLU A 331 27.46 -9.74 8.00
N ARG A 332 27.32 -9.09 6.84
CA ARG A 332 28.13 -7.92 6.47
C ARG A 332 27.92 -6.75 7.42
N THR A 333 26.67 -6.44 7.75
CA THR A 333 26.36 -5.29 8.61
C THR A 333 26.85 -5.47 10.04
N ARG A 334 26.92 -6.70 10.53
CA ARG A 334 27.48 -7.02 11.86
C ARG A 334 29.00 -6.82 11.94
N ILE A 335 29.71 -6.98 10.83
CA ILE A 335 31.17 -6.79 10.78
C ILE A 335 31.55 -5.31 10.84
N ILE A 336 30.69 -4.41 10.34
CA ILE A 336 30.92 -2.97 10.30
C ILE A 336 30.95 -2.35 11.71
N ASP A 337 30.26 -2.93 12.69
CA ASP A 337 30.28 -2.45 14.09
C ASP A 337 31.55 -2.87 14.87
N ILE A 338 32.47 -3.65 14.27
CA ILE A 338 33.68 -4.18 14.92
C ILE A 338 34.95 -3.41 14.50
N GLN A 339 34.83 -2.41 13.62
CA GLN A 339 35.92 -1.50 13.21
C GLN A 339 35.64 -0.07 13.70
#